data_AF-A0A5C7PNC2-F1
#
_entry.id   AF-A0A5C7PNC2-F1
#
_cell.length_a   1.000
_cell.length_b   1.000
_cell.length_c   1.000
_cell.angle_alpha   90.00
_cell.angle_beta   90.00
_cell.angle_gamma   90.00
#
_symmetry.space_group_name_H-M   'P 1'
#
loop_
_entity.id
_entity.type
_entity.pdbx_description
1 polymer ?
#
loop_
_entity_poly.entity_id
_entity_poly.type
_entity_poly.pdbx_seq_one_letter_code
_entity_poly.pdbx_strand_id
1 'polypeptide(L)'
;MVLPILTFDEHALSPRFGYVFEPAWLEPHESILGMLWKFMRANRPPAAAVVSQIGARPIDGYAGLKPSPPDVDAVAVARLLGARPAVIRSAMSGQQQDADLAWCPSCLGVGYHSIVHQRCGQQRCPIHGGLLRRHCPNCGHTSAYRLDAQLLDAAFRCRHCRALLCAGACVRWPGKWRLRSKQRTAITRARWG
;
A
#
# COMPACT_ATOMS: atom_id res chain seq x y z
N MET A 1 -31.62 -20.92 29.62
CA MET A 1 -30.52 -21.13 28.66
C MET A 1 -30.07 -19.77 28.16
N VAL A 2 -28.91 -19.30 28.58
CA VAL A 2 -28.30 -18.07 28.05
C VAL A 2 -27.42 -18.50 26.89
N LEU A 3 -27.81 -18.14 25.66
CA LEU A 3 -26.94 -18.32 24.51
C LEU A 3 -25.75 -17.36 24.68
N PRO A 4 -24.49 -17.82 24.55
CA PRO A 4 -23.36 -16.91 24.62
C PRO A 4 -23.47 -15.93 23.46
N ILE A 5 -23.53 -14.64 23.78
CA ILE A 5 -23.34 -13.59 22.78
C ILE A 5 -21.90 -13.77 22.32
N LEU A 6 -21.71 -14.30 21.11
CA LEU A 6 -20.45 -14.21 20.41
C LEU A 6 -20.15 -12.72 20.25
N THR A 7 -19.36 -12.15 21.14
CA THR A 7 -18.76 -10.84 20.94
C THR A 7 -17.81 -10.99 19.76
N PHE A 8 -18.34 -10.75 18.56
CA PHE A 8 -17.51 -10.57 17.39
C PHE A 8 -16.67 -9.33 17.67
N ASP A 9 -15.35 -9.53 17.76
CA ASP A 9 -14.44 -8.40 17.73
C ASP A 9 -14.47 -7.85 16.30
N GLU A 10 -15.40 -6.93 16.04
CA GLU A 10 -15.57 -6.23 14.76
C GLU A 10 -14.31 -5.47 14.36
N HIS A 11 -13.41 -5.21 15.32
CA HIS A 11 -12.13 -4.62 15.02
C HIS A 11 -11.19 -5.63 14.38
N ALA A 12 -11.19 -6.91 14.77
CA ALA A 12 -10.28 -7.95 14.28
C ALA A 12 -10.37 -8.12 12.75
N LEU A 13 -9.38 -7.64 11.97
CA LEU A 13 -9.32 -7.94 10.55
C LEU A 13 -8.59 -9.25 10.35
N SER A 14 -9.36 -10.27 10.04
CA SER A 14 -8.84 -11.62 9.85
C SER A 14 -9.57 -12.26 8.68
N PRO A 15 -8.89 -13.13 7.90
CA PRO A 15 -9.54 -13.88 6.82
C PRO A 15 -10.82 -14.61 7.25
N ARG A 16 -10.95 -14.96 8.54
CA ARG A 16 -12.16 -15.56 9.13
C ARG A 16 -13.42 -14.68 9.03
N PHE A 17 -13.26 -13.38 8.79
CA PHE A 17 -14.36 -12.42 8.60
C PHE A 17 -14.67 -12.16 7.12
N GLY A 18 -14.22 -13.03 6.22
CA GLY A 18 -14.53 -12.96 4.79
C GLY A 18 -13.63 -12.02 3.97
N TYR A 19 -12.56 -11.49 4.57
CA TYR A 19 -11.58 -10.71 3.83
C TYR A 19 -10.74 -11.59 2.89
N VAL A 20 -10.69 -11.20 1.62
CA VAL A 20 -10.00 -11.92 0.54
C VAL A 20 -8.75 -11.18 0.12
N PHE A 21 -7.64 -11.89 0.07
CA PHE A 21 -6.43 -11.42 -0.58
C PHE A 21 -5.67 -12.59 -1.16
N GLU A 22 -5.36 -12.52 -2.45
CA GLU A 22 -4.55 -13.54 -3.10
C GLU A 22 -3.09 -13.10 -3.09
N PRO A 23 -2.15 -13.87 -2.48
CA PRO A 23 -0.73 -13.53 -2.49
C PRO A 23 -0.16 -13.37 -3.90
N ALA A 24 -0.78 -14.03 -4.89
CA ALA A 24 -0.47 -13.87 -6.30
C ALA A 24 -0.70 -12.44 -6.81
N TRP A 25 -1.41 -11.55 -6.10
CA TRP A 25 -1.54 -10.15 -6.50
C TRP A 25 -0.28 -9.33 -6.24
N LEU A 26 0.64 -9.82 -5.40
CA LEU A 26 1.87 -9.12 -5.04
C LEU A 26 2.87 -9.14 -6.19
N GLU A 27 3.48 -7.99 -6.45
CA GLU A 27 4.55 -7.85 -7.43
C GLU A 27 5.91 -7.60 -6.74
N PRO A 28 7.03 -7.95 -7.39
CA PRO A 28 8.36 -7.63 -6.87
C PRO A 28 8.51 -6.14 -6.51
N HIS A 29 9.17 -5.89 -5.38
CA HIS A 29 9.48 -4.54 -4.89
C HIS A 29 8.26 -3.64 -4.74
N GLU A 30 7.07 -4.23 -4.58
CA GLU A 30 5.89 -3.48 -4.19
C GLU A 30 6.08 -2.90 -2.79
N SER A 31 5.64 -1.66 -2.57
CA SER A 31 5.66 -1.07 -1.23
C SER A 31 4.51 -1.59 -0.41
N ILE A 32 4.66 -1.54 0.93
CA ILE A 32 3.58 -1.91 1.83
C ILE A 32 2.28 -1.13 1.58
N LEU A 33 2.38 0.16 1.20
CA LEU A 33 1.22 0.95 0.80
C LEU A 33 0.51 0.35 -0.42
N GLY A 34 1.24 -0.06 -1.45
CA GLY A 34 0.66 -0.70 -2.63
C GLY A 34 -0.06 -2.00 -2.31
N MET A 35 0.54 -2.82 -1.43
CA MET A 35 -0.07 -4.06 -0.94
C MET A 35 -1.37 -3.79 -0.18
N LEU A 36 -1.34 -2.83 0.76
CA LEU A 36 -2.51 -2.45 1.55
C LEU A 36 -3.60 -1.82 0.69
N TRP A 37 -3.28 -0.99 -0.30
CA TRP A 37 -4.29 -0.45 -1.21
C TRP A 37 -5.00 -1.52 -2.03
N LYS A 38 -4.30 -2.59 -2.44
CA LYS A 38 -4.95 -3.75 -3.07
C LYS A 38 -5.93 -4.42 -2.11
N PHE A 39 -5.52 -4.62 -0.86
CA PHE A 39 -6.37 -5.17 0.19
C PHE A 39 -7.61 -4.29 0.46
N MET A 40 -7.40 -2.98 0.68
CA MET A 40 -8.46 -1.99 0.88
C MET A 40 -9.46 -1.99 -0.28
N ARG A 41 -8.97 -2.04 -1.51
CA ARG A 41 -9.82 -2.03 -2.70
C ARG A 41 -10.64 -3.31 -2.86
N ALA A 42 -10.08 -4.47 -2.51
CA ALA A 42 -10.77 -5.75 -2.60
C ALA A 42 -11.84 -5.92 -1.51
N ASN A 43 -11.58 -5.38 -0.32
CA ASN A 43 -12.33 -5.73 0.88
C ASN A 43 -13.16 -4.58 1.47
N ARG A 44 -12.81 -3.31 1.18
CA ARG A 44 -13.40 -2.11 1.78
C ARG A 44 -13.57 -2.16 3.32
N PRO A 45 -12.57 -2.63 4.09
CA PRO A 45 -12.67 -2.62 5.54
C PRO A 45 -12.58 -1.17 6.08
N PRO A 46 -12.98 -0.94 7.34
CA PRO A 46 -12.71 0.34 8.00
C PRO A 46 -11.20 0.62 8.06
N ALA A 47 -10.74 1.68 7.39
CA ALA A 47 -9.31 1.97 7.24
C ALA A 47 -8.60 2.20 8.59
N ALA A 48 -9.26 2.85 9.55
CA ALA A 48 -8.70 3.08 10.88
C ALA A 48 -8.41 1.76 11.62
N ALA A 49 -9.30 0.76 11.51
CA ALA A 49 -9.08 -0.56 12.08
C ALA A 49 -7.87 -1.27 11.47
N VAL A 50 -7.65 -1.10 10.16
CA VAL A 50 -6.46 -1.64 9.48
C VAL A 50 -5.20 -1.02 10.06
N VAL A 51 -5.14 0.30 10.18
CA VAL A 51 -3.96 1.01 10.71
C VAL A 51 -3.66 0.60 12.15
N SER A 52 -4.66 0.58 13.02
CA SER A 52 -4.48 0.20 14.43
C SER A 52 -3.97 -1.24 14.58
N GLN A 53 -4.29 -2.14 13.65
CA GLN A 53 -3.86 -3.54 13.71
C GLN A 53 -2.49 -3.82 13.12
N ILE A 54 -2.09 -3.06 12.11
CA ILE A 54 -0.77 -3.22 11.51
C ILE A 54 0.29 -2.43 12.26
N GLY A 55 -0.08 -1.60 13.24
CA GLY A 55 0.87 -0.90 14.10
C GLY A 55 1.68 -1.87 14.95
N ALA A 56 3.00 -1.65 15.06
CA ALA A 56 3.86 -2.42 15.97
C ALA A 56 3.57 -2.14 17.46
N ARG A 57 2.82 -1.08 17.75
CA ARG A 57 2.35 -0.65 19.07
C ARG A 57 0.91 -0.14 18.94
N PRO A 58 0.12 -0.13 20.03
CA PRO A 58 -1.20 0.49 20.02
C PRO A 58 -1.13 1.93 19.51
N ILE A 59 -1.95 2.25 18.50
CA ILE A 59 -2.00 3.55 17.86
C ILE A 59 -3.43 3.89 17.42
N ASP A 60 -3.76 5.18 17.47
CA ASP A 60 -4.93 5.71 16.77
C ASP A 60 -4.73 5.57 15.25
N GLY A 61 -5.72 4.97 14.57
CA GLY A 61 -5.67 4.72 13.12
C GLY A 61 -5.55 5.99 12.25
N TYR A 62 -5.78 7.17 12.82
CA TYR A 62 -5.60 8.46 12.14
C TYR A 62 -4.22 9.10 12.37
N ALA A 63 -3.44 8.67 13.37
CA ALA A 63 -2.15 9.27 13.70
C ALA A 63 -1.07 9.03 12.63
N GLY A 64 -1.21 7.94 11.86
CA GLY A 64 -0.36 7.63 10.71
C GLY A 64 0.97 6.97 11.06
N LEU A 65 1.17 5.76 10.54
CA LEU A 65 2.40 5.00 10.71
C LEU A 65 3.44 5.37 9.64
N LYS A 66 4.70 5.51 10.03
CA LYS A 66 5.77 5.53 9.04
C LYS A 66 5.89 4.11 8.43
N PRO A 67 6.01 3.94 7.10
CA PRO A 67 6.07 2.62 6.47
C PRO A 67 7.41 1.91 6.71
N SER A 68 7.70 1.55 7.96
CA SER A 68 9.00 1.09 8.44
C SER A 68 8.87 -0.01 9.50
N PRO A 69 9.86 -0.91 9.66
CA PRO A 69 9.76 -2.04 10.59
C PRO A 69 9.53 -1.68 12.07
N PRO A 70 10.10 -0.59 12.62
CA PRO A 70 9.79 -0.15 13.99
C PRO A 70 8.33 0.25 14.22
N ASP A 71 7.65 0.73 13.18
CA ASP A 71 6.30 1.30 13.30
C ASP A 71 5.21 0.32 12.85
N VAL A 72 5.54 -0.61 11.95
CA VAL A 72 4.58 -1.54 11.34
C VAL A 72 4.92 -2.99 11.68
N ASP A 73 3.94 -3.70 12.26
CA ASP A 73 4.01 -5.13 12.53
C ASP A 73 3.93 -5.94 11.22
N ALA A 74 5.09 -6.36 10.74
CA ALA A 74 5.20 -7.18 9.54
C ALA A 74 4.49 -8.54 9.64
N VAL A 75 4.33 -9.09 10.85
CA VAL A 75 3.60 -10.35 11.07
C VAL A 75 2.10 -10.12 10.98
N ALA A 76 1.58 -9.04 11.54
CA ALA A 76 0.17 -8.68 11.42
C ALA A 76 -0.24 -8.47 9.95
N VAL A 77 0.54 -7.67 9.21
CA VAL A 77 0.31 -7.45 7.78
C VAL A 77 0.45 -8.75 6.98
N ALA A 78 1.43 -9.59 7.30
CA ALA A 78 1.61 -10.88 6.63
C ALA A 78 0.40 -11.80 6.81
N ARG A 79 -0.18 -11.85 8.02
CA ARG A 79 -1.42 -12.60 8.29
C ARG A 79 -2.61 -12.04 7.51
N LEU A 80 -2.73 -10.72 7.42
CA LEU A 80 -3.78 -10.04 6.67
C LEU A 80 -3.74 -10.37 5.17
N LEU A 81 -2.53 -10.44 4.60
CA LEU A 81 -2.31 -10.62 3.17
C LEU A 81 -2.02 -12.07 2.75
N GLY A 82 -2.02 -13.03 3.69
CA GLY A 82 -1.61 -14.41 3.41
C GLY A 82 -0.17 -14.52 2.89
N ALA A 83 0.71 -13.59 3.26
CA ALA A 83 2.07 -13.48 2.76
C ALA A 83 3.11 -13.92 3.80
N ARG A 84 4.37 -14.07 3.39
CA ARG A 84 5.48 -14.31 4.33
C ARG A 84 5.92 -12.99 4.97
N PRO A 85 6.21 -12.93 6.29
CA PRO A 85 6.71 -11.70 6.94
C PRO A 85 7.96 -11.10 6.28
N ALA A 86 8.82 -11.93 5.69
CA ALA A 86 9.99 -11.45 4.94
C ALA A 86 9.61 -10.61 3.71
N VAL A 87 8.51 -10.94 3.03
CA VAL A 87 7.99 -10.16 1.89
C VAL A 87 7.55 -8.79 2.37
N ILE A 88 6.83 -8.73 3.50
CA ILE A 88 6.36 -7.47 4.09
C ILE A 88 7.54 -6.60 4.54
N ARG A 89 8.54 -7.18 5.20
CA ARG A 89 9.75 -6.44 5.60
C ARG A 89 10.48 -5.84 4.40
N SER A 90 10.58 -6.58 3.29
CA SER A 90 11.17 -6.07 2.04
C SER A 90 10.40 -4.89 1.45
N ALA A 91 9.09 -4.85 1.63
CA ALA A 91 8.20 -3.79 1.16
C ALA A 91 8.30 -2.47 1.96
N MET A 92 9.05 -2.48 3.06
CA MET A 92 9.28 -1.34 3.97
C MET A 92 10.76 -0.93 4.04
N SER A 93 11.69 -1.84 3.76
CA SER A 93 13.11 -1.64 4.02
C SER A 93 13.81 -0.79 2.96
N GLY A 94 15.00 -0.30 3.30
CA GLY A 94 16.09 -0.11 2.33
C GLY A 94 16.86 1.17 2.50
N GLN A 95 16.20 2.33 2.46
CA GLN A 95 16.85 3.63 2.32
C GLN A 95 15.97 4.74 2.88
N GLN A 96 16.53 5.95 3.03
CA GLN A 96 15.75 7.13 3.38
C GLN A 96 14.59 7.29 2.41
N GLN A 97 13.38 7.35 2.96
CA GLN A 97 12.15 7.54 2.20
C GLN A 97 11.89 9.04 2.04
N ASP A 98 11.35 9.42 0.89
CA ASP A 98 10.72 10.73 0.68
C ASP A 98 9.60 10.92 1.72
N ALA A 99 9.40 12.14 2.20
CA ALA A 99 8.36 12.47 3.15
C ALA A 99 6.97 12.49 2.49
N ASP A 100 6.92 12.85 1.20
CA ASP A 100 5.71 12.91 0.42
C ASP A 100 5.53 11.65 -0.40
N LEU A 101 4.29 11.19 -0.54
CA LEU A 101 3.95 10.07 -1.40
C LEU A 101 4.45 10.37 -2.82
N ALA A 102 5.33 9.52 -3.34
CA ALA A 102 5.87 9.65 -4.69
C ALA A 102 5.37 8.51 -5.57
N TRP A 103 4.73 8.80 -6.70
CA TRP A 103 4.10 7.77 -7.53
C TRP A 103 4.28 7.96 -9.04
N CYS A 104 4.23 6.85 -9.76
CA CYS A 104 4.15 6.84 -11.21
C CYS A 104 2.68 6.65 -11.65
N PRO A 105 2.11 7.56 -12.47
CA PRO A 105 0.72 7.42 -12.94
C PRO A 105 0.44 6.12 -13.68
N SER A 106 1.41 5.62 -14.47
CA SER A 106 1.29 4.38 -15.23
C SER A 106 1.35 3.14 -14.33
N CYS A 107 2.21 3.14 -13.29
CA CYS A 107 2.24 2.07 -12.29
C CYS A 107 0.94 2.02 -11.48
N LEU A 108 0.45 3.17 -11.00
CA LEU A 108 -0.80 3.21 -10.25
C LEU A 108 -2.00 2.79 -11.09
N GLY A 109 -2.01 3.07 -12.40
CA GLY A 109 -3.10 2.67 -13.30
C GLY A 109 -3.29 1.15 -13.41
N VAL A 110 -2.25 0.39 -13.12
CA VAL A 110 -2.29 -1.08 -13.04
C VAL A 110 -2.34 -1.61 -11.60
N GLY A 111 -2.57 -0.73 -10.64
CA GLY A 111 -2.70 -1.07 -9.22
C GLY A 111 -1.37 -1.38 -8.53
N TYR A 112 -0.25 -0.85 -9.03
CA TYR A 112 1.08 -1.12 -8.48
C TYR A 112 1.75 0.15 -7.95
N HIS A 113 2.33 0.06 -6.75
CA HIS A 113 3.17 1.10 -6.17
C HIS A 113 4.45 0.47 -5.62
N SER A 114 5.62 0.90 -6.12
CA SER A 114 6.91 0.33 -5.69
C SER A 114 7.50 1.07 -4.49
N ILE A 115 8.22 0.34 -3.64
CA ILE A 115 9.06 0.92 -2.59
C ILE A 115 10.18 1.82 -3.16
N VAL A 116 10.62 1.56 -4.40
CA VAL A 116 11.65 2.36 -5.08
C VAL A 116 11.14 3.75 -5.42
N HIS A 117 9.84 3.91 -5.71
CA HIS A 117 9.28 5.24 -5.97
C HIS A 117 9.46 6.19 -4.77
N GLN A 118 9.46 5.63 -3.57
CA GLN A 118 9.54 6.38 -2.33
C GLN A 118 10.98 6.65 -1.88
N ARG A 119 12.02 6.18 -2.59
CA ARG A 119 13.41 6.47 -2.22
C ARG A 119 13.67 7.97 -2.33
N CYS A 120 14.29 8.57 -1.31
CA CYS A 120 14.69 9.97 -1.34
C CYS A 120 15.59 10.23 -2.56
N GLY A 121 15.32 11.32 -3.28
CA GLY A 121 16.02 11.67 -4.52
C GLY A 121 15.56 10.90 -5.77
N GLN A 122 14.68 9.90 -5.66
CA GLN A 122 14.11 9.25 -6.84
C GLN A 122 13.18 10.23 -7.57
N GLN A 123 13.55 10.64 -8.78
CA GLN A 123 12.75 11.55 -9.60
C GLN A 123 12.00 10.87 -10.74
N ARG A 124 12.48 9.71 -11.21
CA ARG A 124 11.91 9.00 -12.37
C ARG A 124 11.49 7.59 -12.00
N CYS A 125 10.42 7.10 -12.60
CA CYS A 125 10.01 5.72 -12.47
C CYS A 125 11.00 4.81 -13.21
N PRO A 126 11.62 3.80 -12.58
CA PRO A 126 12.55 2.91 -13.27
C PRO A 126 11.84 1.97 -14.27
N ILE A 127 10.54 1.77 -14.14
CA ILE A 127 9.75 0.91 -15.04
C ILE A 127 9.36 1.65 -16.33
N HIS A 128 8.98 2.93 -16.21
CA HIS A 128 8.38 3.71 -17.30
C HIS A 128 9.23 4.91 -17.75
N GLY A 129 10.28 5.27 -17.03
CA GLY A 129 11.12 6.44 -17.28
C GLY A 129 10.46 7.80 -16.98
N GLY A 130 9.13 7.88 -16.83
CA GLY A 130 8.44 9.15 -16.53
C GLY A 130 8.76 9.72 -15.14
N LEU A 131 8.54 11.02 -14.96
CA LEU A 131 8.69 11.68 -13.66
C LEU A 131 7.70 11.11 -12.63
N LEU A 132 8.18 10.93 -11.40
CA LEU A 132 7.33 10.64 -10.25
C LEU A 132 6.58 11.90 -9.84
N ARG A 133 5.30 11.75 -9.52
CA ARG A 133 4.44 12.82 -9.02
C ARG A 133 4.40 12.78 -7.50
N ARG A 134 4.24 13.96 -6.89
CA ARG A 134 4.02 14.16 -5.44
C ARG A 134 2.72 14.92 -5.15
N HIS A 135 2.14 15.53 -6.18
CA HIS A 135 0.92 16.34 -6.09
C HIS A 135 -0.20 15.71 -6.90
N CYS A 136 -1.42 15.79 -6.36
CA CYS A 136 -2.61 15.37 -7.09
C CYS A 136 -2.76 16.17 -8.40
N PRO A 137 -2.93 15.51 -9.56
CA PRO A 137 -3.14 16.23 -10.82
C PRO A 137 -4.43 17.05 -10.88
N ASN A 138 -5.41 16.74 -10.03
CA ASN A 138 -6.72 17.38 -10.04
C ASN A 138 -6.80 18.57 -9.06
N CYS A 139 -6.27 18.43 -7.84
CA CYS A 139 -6.39 19.46 -6.81
C CYS A 139 -5.06 20.00 -6.27
N GLY A 140 -3.91 19.53 -6.79
CA GLY A 140 -2.58 19.95 -6.32
C GLY A 140 -2.16 19.44 -4.95
N HIS A 141 -3.06 18.80 -4.19
CA HIS A 141 -2.75 18.36 -2.82
C HIS A 141 -1.58 17.36 -2.76
N THR A 142 -0.65 17.61 -1.84
CA THR A 142 0.47 16.73 -1.49
C THR A 142 0.07 15.84 -0.33
N SER A 143 0.28 14.53 -0.47
CA SER A 143 -0.03 13.56 0.59
C SER A 143 1.25 13.09 1.27
N ALA A 144 1.33 13.21 2.59
CA ALA A 144 2.43 12.63 3.36
C ALA A 144 2.49 11.10 3.18
N TYR A 145 3.68 10.52 3.09
CA TYR A 145 3.86 9.08 3.01
C TYR A 145 3.78 8.42 4.40
N ARG A 146 2.56 8.42 4.95
CA ARG A 146 2.21 7.77 6.23
C ARG A 146 1.00 6.87 6.05
N LEU A 147 1.02 5.67 6.61
CA LEU A 147 -0.13 4.77 6.63
C LEU A 147 -1.10 5.25 7.71
N ASP A 148 -1.98 6.16 7.32
CA ASP A 148 -3.13 6.62 8.11
C ASP A 148 -4.44 6.18 7.45
N ALA A 149 -5.54 6.27 8.19
CA ALA A 149 -6.86 5.90 7.71
C ALA A 149 -7.25 6.65 6.43
N GLN A 150 -6.90 7.94 6.31
CA GLN A 150 -7.25 8.76 5.14
C GLN A 150 -6.52 8.28 3.87
N LEU A 151 -5.25 7.91 3.99
CA LEU A 151 -4.46 7.40 2.88
C LEU A 151 -4.92 6.00 2.45
N LEU A 152 -5.19 5.12 3.41
CA LEU A 152 -5.63 3.75 3.10
C LEU A 152 -7.05 3.72 2.52
N ASP A 153 -7.95 4.56 3.04
CA ASP A 153 -9.32 4.69 2.51
C ASP A 153 -9.34 5.28 1.09
N ALA A 154 -8.33 6.09 0.74
CA ALA A 154 -8.16 6.66 -0.59
C ALA A 154 -7.35 5.73 -1.53
N ALA A 155 -7.60 4.42 -1.53
CA ALA A 155 -6.84 3.48 -2.36
C ALA A 155 -6.78 3.91 -3.83
N PHE A 156 -5.55 4.22 -4.30
CA PHE A 156 -5.22 4.72 -5.64
C PHE A 156 -5.87 6.08 -6.02
N ARG A 157 -6.40 6.81 -5.04
CA ARG A 157 -7.09 8.09 -5.18
C ARG A 157 -6.40 9.15 -4.33
N CYS A 158 -6.64 10.41 -4.66
CA CYS A 158 -6.23 11.52 -3.81
C CYS A 158 -7.04 11.47 -2.50
N ARG A 159 -6.37 11.52 -1.35
CA ARG A 159 -7.07 11.57 -0.05
C ARG A 159 -7.96 12.81 0.12
N HIS A 160 -7.63 13.90 -0.57
CA HIS A 160 -8.36 15.17 -0.50
C HIS A 160 -9.55 15.22 -1.45
N CYS A 161 -9.34 15.13 -2.76
CA CYS A 161 -10.42 15.29 -3.75
C CYS A 161 -10.99 13.98 -4.31
N ARG A 162 -10.47 12.82 -3.86
CA ARG A 162 -10.89 11.47 -4.29
C ARG A 162 -10.73 11.16 -5.79
N ALA A 163 -10.17 12.08 -6.58
CA ALA A 163 -9.79 11.84 -7.97
C ALA A 163 -8.73 10.74 -8.07
N LEU A 164 -8.77 9.95 -9.14
CA LEU A 164 -7.77 8.91 -9.40
C LEU A 164 -6.37 9.54 -9.58
N LEU A 165 -5.35 8.92 -8.99
CA LEU A 165 -3.96 9.38 -9.12
C LEU A 165 -3.26 8.82 -10.37
N CYS A 166 -3.87 7.83 -11.02
CA CYS A 166 -3.36 7.20 -12.22
C CYS A 166 -3.75 7.93 -13.51
N ALA A 167 -3.03 7.63 -14.60
CA ALA A 167 -3.46 8.01 -15.93
C ALA A 167 -4.53 7.00 -16.41
N GLY A 168 -5.76 7.46 -16.60
CA GLY A 168 -6.88 6.66 -17.14
C GLY A 168 -8.11 6.55 -16.23
N ALA A 169 -9.23 6.09 -16.80
CA ALA A 169 -10.54 6.06 -16.14
C ALA A 169 -10.70 5.00 -15.04
N CYS A 170 -9.86 3.97 -15.01
CA CYS A 170 -9.96 2.87 -14.05
C CYS A 170 -8.58 2.31 -13.66
N VAL A 171 -8.41 2.01 -12.37
CA VAL A 171 -7.34 1.13 -11.90
C VAL A 171 -7.71 -0.30 -12.29
N ARG A 172 -6.87 -1.00 -13.05
CA ARG A 172 -7.11 -2.41 -13.39
C ARG A 172 -7.20 -3.26 -12.12
N TRP A 173 -7.97 -4.35 -12.13
CA TRP A 173 -8.12 -5.22 -10.95
C TRP A 173 -6.76 -5.80 -10.51
N PRO A 174 -6.44 -5.85 -9.20
CA PRO A 174 -5.23 -6.49 -8.70
C PRO A 174 -5.13 -7.93 -9.23
N GLY A 175 -3.97 -8.31 -9.76
CA GLY A 175 -3.73 -9.67 -10.28
C GLY A 175 -3.97 -9.90 -11.78
N LYS A 176 -4.62 -8.98 -12.51
CA LYS A 176 -4.66 -9.05 -13.99
C LYS A 176 -3.40 -8.51 -14.66
N TRP A 177 -2.56 -7.80 -13.91
CA TRP A 177 -1.31 -7.24 -14.40
C TRP A 177 -0.12 -7.82 -13.67
N ARG A 178 0.95 -8.08 -14.42
CA ARG A 178 2.22 -8.64 -13.96
C ARG A 178 3.36 -7.80 -14.54
N LEU A 179 4.41 -7.59 -13.76
CA LEU A 179 5.63 -6.98 -14.29
C LEU A 179 6.25 -7.90 -15.36
N ARG A 180 6.46 -7.37 -16.57
CA ARG A 180 7.22 -8.05 -17.62
C ARG A 180 8.69 -8.20 -17.23
N SER A 181 9.41 -9.15 -17.83
CA SER A 181 10.83 -9.43 -17.54
C SER A 181 11.69 -8.15 -17.52
N LYS A 182 11.64 -7.33 -18.58
CA LYS A 182 12.39 -6.05 -18.65
C LYS A 182 12.04 -5.09 -17.49
N GLN A 183 10.76 -5.02 -17.11
CA GLN A 183 10.30 -4.15 -16.03
C GLN A 183 10.79 -4.66 -14.67
N ARG A 184 10.77 -5.99 -14.44
CA ARG A 184 11.34 -6.65 -13.25
C ARG A 184 12.84 -6.38 -13.12
N THR A 185 13.58 -6.48 -14.22
CA THR A 185 15.01 -6.16 -14.23
C THR A 185 15.25 -4.69 -13.88
N ALA A 186 14.50 -3.77 -14.49
CA ALA A 186 14.67 -2.34 -14.27
C ALA A 186 14.39 -1.94 -12.81
N ILE A 187 13.29 -2.41 -12.22
CA ILE A 187 12.97 -2.12 -10.81
C ILE A 187 13.97 -2.76 -9.85
N THR A 188 14.47 -3.97 -10.18
CA THR A 188 15.45 -4.65 -9.34
C THR A 188 16.80 -3.93 -9.37
N ARG A 189 17.25 -3.45 -10.54
CA ARG A 189 18.45 -2.61 -10.64
C ARG A 189 18.30 -1.33 -9.83
N ALA A 190 17.16 -0.64 -9.93
CA ALA A 190 16.92 0.58 -9.16
C ALA A 190 16.79 0.35 -7.64
N ARG A 191 16.47 -0.88 -7.21
CA ARG A 191 16.41 -1.25 -5.80
C ARG A 191 17.79 -1.42 -5.17
N TRP A 192 18.77 -1.91 -5.94
CA TRP A 192 20.08 -2.32 -5.42
C TRP A 192 21.27 -1.53 -6.00
N GLY A 193 21.04 -0.68 -7.01
CA GLY A 193 21.97 0.34 -7.48
C GLY A 193 21.85 1.62 -6.67
#